data_AF-A0A3B6W4M8-F1
#
_entry.id   AF-A0A3B6W4M8-F1
#
_cell.length_a   1.000
_cell.length_b   1.000
_cell.length_c   1.000
_cell.angle_alpha   90.00
_cell.angle_beta   90.00
_cell.angle_gamma   90.00
#
_symmetry.space_group_name_H-M   'P 1'
#
loop_
_entity.id
_entity.type
_entity.pdbx_description
1 polymer ?
#
loop_
_entity_poly.entity_id
_entity_poly.type
_entity_poly.pdbx_seq_one_letter_code
_entity_poly.pdbx_strand_id
1 'polypeptide(L)'
;MTILNVNDLKEFNEQPTEYNTEEELIDWLKWDLYQQAIRNGKIPNENNIVTITDEEEKEFEILIGNINKKIIINDYIDLENILKDFLNNREINYKITFSNLELKNTIRIHEIIFNNIVQLLDTKIGKVYCVYSHFFDEVIIKTSTFDNDIYFEDCHFYNSFKCISSKFSMFRIINSIFNEKIRFDNNVFNGFTNFSNSIFNNEVFFNESYSSYSNFNDIIIINCCKFNNGIIFENIDINEDMYISNTNIINSIKFFETSICKNMELYNLNIDYIIFNKIKMKNSSTYLSLINSNDIKELSFVDINIDGKINLQNIEVNEADFKGSIINGGLINPVNFKVNKFANRESALFLKQQAYAVNNTIDALQYKSKEIECHKDDLIKSAKDIIQNKEYSFSKKIKELYKIVGDIASIYLSSLYSDNGQNWIKALFMTIFITIICFTVFYIPDLTKANIIRLYYKNLFPELIKYFIPTDYSLIIKYAASKLNLFFKTFGVLVYFLGKILFWYGSVQTVQAFRKFAKGA
;
A
#
# COMPACT_ATOMS: atom_id res chain seq x y z
N MET A 1 1.48 45.17 14.20
CA MET A 1 1.33 46.60 13.88
C MET A 1 2.70 47.12 13.58
N THR A 2 2.94 47.45 12.33
CA THR A 2 4.20 48.03 11.87
C THR A 2 4.15 49.55 11.92
N ILE A 3 5.21 50.15 12.44
CA ILE A 3 5.39 51.59 12.54
C ILE A 3 6.60 51.96 11.68
N LEU A 4 6.38 52.77 10.64
CA LEU A 4 7.43 53.27 9.77
C LEU A 4 7.61 54.77 10.03
N ASN A 5 8.76 55.17 10.57
CA ASN A 5 9.14 56.57 10.72
C ASN A 5 9.87 57.03 9.45
N VAL A 6 9.26 57.93 8.70
CA VAL A 6 9.78 58.40 7.39
C VAL A 6 11.15 59.07 7.55
N ASN A 7 11.44 59.67 8.71
CA ASN A 7 12.74 60.30 8.96
C ASN A 7 13.89 59.28 9.10
N ASP A 8 13.56 58.03 9.45
CA ASP A 8 14.54 56.95 9.64
C ASP A 8 14.70 56.09 8.36
N LEU A 9 13.90 56.36 7.32
CA LEU A 9 13.95 55.61 6.07
C LEU A 9 15.10 56.10 5.18
N LYS A 10 15.86 55.14 4.66
CA LYS A 10 16.78 55.38 3.56
C LYS A 10 16.01 55.32 2.24
N GLU A 11 16.08 56.38 1.46
CA GLU A 11 15.42 56.47 0.16
C GLU A 11 16.19 55.69 -0.91
N PHE A 12 15.46 54.91 -1.71
CA PHE A 12 16.03 54.15 -2.83
C PHE A 12 15.25 54.42 -4.12
N ASN A 13 15.98 54.65 -5.21
CA ASN A 13 15.38 54.82 -6.55
C ASN A 13 14.95 53.48 -7.17
N GLU A 14 15.74 52.43 -6.92
CA GLU A 14 15.45 51.06 -7.36
C GLU A 14 16.02 50.07 -6.34
N GLN A 15 15.58 48.80 -6.42
CA GLN A 15 16.07 47.75 -5.56
C GLN A 15 17.55 47.43 -5.81
N PRO A 16 18.41 47.46 -4.77
CA PRO A 16 19.77 46.95 -4.86
C PRO A 16 19.80 45.49 -5.34
N THR A 17 20.73 45.16 -6.23
CA THR A 17 20.91 43.79 -6.75
C THR A 17 21.78 42.90 -5.88
N GLU A 18 22.52 43.49 -4.94
CA GLU A 18 23.41 42.79 -4.03
C GLU A 18 23.31 43.40 -2.62
N TYR A 19 23.21 42.54 -1.61
CA TYR A 19 23.20 42.90 -0.20
C TYR A 19 24.36 42.18 0.49
N ASN A 20 25.23 42.95 1.12
CA ASN A 20 26.41 42.45 1.81
C ASN A 20 26.20 42.24 3.31
N THR A 21 25.19 42.90 3.87
CA THR A 21 24.77 42.74 5.27
C THR A 21 23.26 42.58 5.36
N GLU A 22 22.79 41.97 6.44
CA GLU A 22 21.36 41.90 6.77
C GLU A 22 20.71 43.29 6.92
N GLU A 23 21.45 44.26 7.47
CA GLU A 23 20.96 45.65 7.67
C GLU A 23 20.64 46.36 6.34
N GLU A 24 21.47 46.19 5.30
CA GLU A 24 21.20 46.74 3.96
C GLU A 24 19.88 46.21 3.38
N LEU A 25 19.57 44.93 3.64
CA LEU A 25 18.31 44.32 3.22
C LEU A 25 17.13 44.89 4.01
N ILE A 26 17.27 45.05 5.32
CA ILE A 26 16.23 45.64 6.19
C ILE A 26 15.91 47.07 5.76
N ASP A 27 16.91 47.90 5.49
CA ASP A 27 16.74 49.27 4.98
C ASP A 27 15.87 49.29 3.71
N TRP A 28 16.17 48.40 2.76
CA TRP A 28 15.39 48.27 1.53
C TRP A 28 13.96 47.81 1.81
N LEU A 29 13.77 46.79 2.64
CA LEU A 29 12.44 46.25 2.97
C LEU A 29 11.56 47.30 3.67
N LYS A 30 12.13 48.13 4.56
CA LYS A 30 11.42 49.28 5.18
C LYS A 30 10.99 50.29 4.14
N TRP A 31 11.87 50.64 3.20
CA TRP A 31 11.55 51.55 2.11
C TRP A 31 10.46 51.00 1.18
N ASP A 32 10.57 49.74 0.75
CA ASP A 32 9.57 49.13 -0.14
C ASP A 32 8.19 49.05 0.53
N LEU A 33 8.14 48.64 1.80
CA LEU A 33 6.90 48.60 2.55
C LEU A 33 6.25 49.98 2.72
N TYR A 34 7.05 51.03 2.95
CA TYR A 34 6.57 52.41 2.94
C TYR A 34 5.97 52.79 1.58
N GLN A 35 6.65 52.47 0.47
CA GLN A 35 6.15 52.73 -0.88
C GLN A 35 4.86 51.94 -1.19
N GLN A 36 4.72 50.71 -0.68
CA GLN A 36 3.46 49.97 -0.78
C GLN A 36 2.35 50.68 0.01
N ALA A 37 2.63 51.12 1.25
CA ALA A 37 1.65 51.84 2.08
C ALA A 37 1.14 53.12 1.42
N ILE A 38 2.03 53.94 0.84
CA ILE A 38 1.64 55.16 0.12
C ILE A 38 0.78 54.82 -1.12
N ARG A 39 1.14 53.78 -1.87
CA ARG A 39 0.34 53.30 -3.02
C ARG A 39 -1.06 52.83 -2.60
N ASN A 40 -1.19 52.25 -1.41
CA ASN A 40 -2.46 51.88 -0.80
C ASN A 40 -3.17 53.05 -0.09
N GLY A 41 -2.73 54.30 -0.32
CA GLY A 41 -3.43 55.51 0.13
C GLY A 41 -3.12 55.93 1.56
N LYS A 42 -2.14 55.32 2.22
CA LYS A 42 -1.65 55.81 3.52
C LYS A 42 -0.87 57.12 3.32
N ILE A 43 -0.99 58.03 4.28
CA ILE A 43 -0.26 59.30 4.30
C ILE A 43 0.46 59.39 5.65
N PRO A 44 1.72 59.86 5.72
CA PRO A 44 2.39 60.11 6.99
C PRO A 44 1.57 61.08 7.85
N ASN A 45 1.50 60.81 9.15
CA ASN A 45 0.88 61.74 10.10
C ASN A 45 1.77 62.96 10.37
N GLU A 46 1.32 63.87 11.25
CA GLU A 46 2.06 65.09 11.62
C GLU A 46 3.47 64.82 12.19
N ASN A 47 3.74 63.61 12.68
CA ASN A 47 5.03 63.17 13.20
C ASN A 47 5.87 62.40 12.15
N ASN A 48 5.50 62.45 10.86
CA ASN A 48 6.12 61.68 9.78
C ASN A 48 6.09 60.16 9.99
N ILE A 49 5.02 59.65 10.63
CA ILE A 49 4.85 58.21 10.88
C ILE A 49 3.75 57.66 9.98
N VAL A 50 4.02 56.51 9.35
CA VAL A 50 3.01 55.66 8.71
C VAL A 50 2.80 54.43 9.58
N THR A 51 1.53 54.10 9.84
CA THR A 51 1.14 52.92 10.62
C THR A 51 0.34 51.94 9.76
N ILE A 52 0.80 50.69 9.77
CA ILE A 52 0.12 49.55 9.15
C ILE A 52 -0.40 48.68 10.29
N THR A 53 -1.72 48.55 10.39
CA THR A 53 -2.37 47.73 11.41
C THR A 53 -2.30 46.25 11.05
N ASP A 54 -2.38 45.36 12.04
CA ASP A 54 -2.27 43.89 11.87
C ASP A 54 -3.22 43.32 10.80
N GLU A 55 -4.42 43.90 10.68
CA GLU A 55 -5.38 43.48 9.66
C GLU A 55 -4.96 43.94 8.26
N GLU A 56 -4.43 45.16 8.16
CA GLU A 56 -3.94 45.71 6.89
C GLU A 56 -2.65 45.03 6.42
N GLU A 57 -1.80 44.53 7.33
CA GLU A 57 -0.55 43.79 7.02
C GLU A 57 -0.80 42.64 6.02
N LYS A 58 -1.99 42.03 6.02
CA LYS A 58 -2.38 40.96 5.09
C LYS A 58 -2.47 41.40 3.62
N GLU A 59 -2.63 42.70 3.38
CA GLU A 59 -2.69 43.30 2.05
C GLU A 59 -1.31 43.67 1.50
N PHE A 60 -0.26 43.56 2.32
CA PHE A 60 1.12 43.91 1.99
C PHE A 60 2.00 42.66 1.86
N GLU A 61 3.13 42.82 1.16
CA GLU A 61 4.07 41.74 0.90
C GLU A 61 5.49 42.15 1.30
N ILE A 62 6.18 41.32 2.07
CA ILE A 62 7.62 41.44 2.27
C ILE A 62 8.30 40.61 1.18
N LEU A 63 8.74 41.31 0.13
CA LEU A 63 9.43 40.72 -1.02
C LEU A 63 10.95 40.75 -0.82
N ILE A 64 11.52 39.60 -0.46
CA ILE A 64 12.96 39.39 -0.34
C ILE A 64 13.46 38.85 -1.69
N GLY A 65 14.09 39.72 -2.48
CA GLY A 65 14.46 39.41 -3.87
C GLY A 65 13.66 40.24 -4.87
N ASN A 66 13.61 39.84 -6.13
CA ASN A 66 12.93 40.62 -7.19
C ASN A 66 12.39 39.73 -8.31
N ILE A 67 11.14 39.93 -8.72
CA ILE A 67 10.50 39.10 -9.76
C ILE A 67 11.25 39.15 -11.11
N ASN A 68 11.89 40.28 -11.44
CA ASN A 68 12.47 40.54 -12.76
C ASN A 68 14.00 40.46 -12.81
N LYS A 69 14.68 40.64 -11.68
CA LYS A 69 16.14 40.70 -11.60
C LYS A 69 16.66 39.74 -10.55
N LYS A 70 17.78 39.09 -10.82
CA LYS A 70 18.41 38.21 -9.83
C LYS A 70 19.03 39.05 -8.71
N ILE A 71 18.71 38.74 -7.46
CA ILE A 71 19.26 39.38 -6.27
C ILE A 71 20.27 38.48 -5.59
N ILE A 72 21.40 39.02 -5.13
CA ILE A 72 22.42 38.27 -4.38
C ILE A 72 22.43 38.75 -2.93
N ILE A 73 22.34 37.82 -2.00
CA ILE A 73 22.49 38.11 -0.57
C ILE A 73 23.70 37.30 -0.07
N ASN A 74 24.76 38.02 0.29
CA ASN A 74 26.03 37.44 0.69
C ASN A 74 26.10 37.10 2.18
N ASP A 75 25.18 37.63 2.99
CA ASP A 75 25.06 37.36 4.43
C ASP A 75 24.01 36.27 4.72
N TYR A 76 23.82 35.89 5.99
CA TYR A 76 22.65 35.11 6.41
C TYR A 76 21.40 36.00 6.51
N ILE A 77 20.23 35.36 6.52
CA ILE A 77 18.96 36.03 6.81
C ILE A 77 18.41 35.39 8.08
N ASP A 78 18.29 36.17 9.14
CA ASP A 78 17.55 35.81 10.34
C ASP A 78 16.23 36.55 10.35
N LEU A 79 15.15 35.81 10.07
CA LEU A 79 13.83 36.41 10.07
C LEU A 79 13.47 37.00 11.44
N GLU A 80 14.00 36.49 12.55
CA GLU A 80 13.73 37.09 13.86
C GLU A 80 14.32 38.51 13.95
N ASN A 81 15.51 38.74 13.40
CA ASN A 81 16.13 40.06 13.38
C ASN A 81 15.37 41.02 12.48
N ILE A 82 15.04 40.58 11.26
CA ILE A 82 14.20 41.34 10.34
C ILE A 82 12.90 41.74 11.05
N LEU A 83 12.21 40.80 11.71
CA LEU A 83 10.96 41.09 12.40
C LEU A 83 11.09 42.06 13.56
N LYS A 84 12.16 42.00 14.36
CA LYS A 84 12.38 43.00 15.44
C LYS A 84 12.38 44.44 14.92
N ASP A 85 12.75 44.63 13.66
CA ASP A 85 12.77 45.92 12.98
C ASP A 85 11.43 46.34 12.36
N PHE A 86 10.49 45.39 12.14
CA PHE A 86 9.18 45.66 11.54
C PHE A 86 8.01 45.53 12.53
N LEU A 87 8.14 44.67 13.54
CA LEU A 87 7.04 44.17 14.37
C LEU A 87 7.48 44.09 15.84
N ASN A 88 6.52 44.38 16.73
CA ASN A 88 6.72 44.27 18.17
C ASN A 88 6.44 42.85 18.72
N ASN A 89 6.03 41.91 17.87
CA ASN A 89 5.69 40.53 18.20
C ASN A 89 6.28 39.56 17.16
N ARG A 90 6.21 38.26 17.45
CA ARG A 90 6.69 37.18 16.56
C ARG A 90 5.61 36.67 15.60
N GLU A 91 4.57 37.45 15.39
CA GLU A 91 3.47 37.14 14.47
C GLU A 91 3.61 37.97 13.21
N ILE A 92 3.51 37.33 12.04
CA ILE A 92 3.63 37.95 10.74
C ILE A 92 2.32 37.78 9.98
N ASN A 93 1.65 38.89 9.69
CA ASN A 93 0.44 38.88 8.86
C ASN A 93 0.73 39.18 7.37
N TYR A 94 1.93 39.68 7.08
CA TYR A 94 2.42 39.90 5.72
C TYR A 94 2.54 38.60 4.94
N LYS A 95 2.27 38.67 3.63
CA LYS A 95 2.75 37.65 2.69
C LYS A 95 4.28 37.74 2.63
N ILE A 96 4.98 36.62 2.80
CA ILE A 96 6.45 36.57 2.70
C ILE A 96 6.85 35.87 1.41
N THR A 97 7.57 36.58 0.54
CA THR A 97 8.02 36.01 -0.73
C THR A 97 9.52 36.18 -0.90
N PHE A 98 10.20 35.06 -1.06
CA PHE A 98 11.57 34.99 -1.53
C PHE A 98 11.54 34.73 -3.05
N SER A 99 12.00 35.66 -3.88
CA SER A 99 11.89 35.51 -5.35
C SER A 99 13.18 35.84 -6.10
N ASN A 100 13.59 34.96 -7.02
CA ASN A 100 14.73 35.15 -7.93
C ASN A 100 16.00 35.61 -7.20
N LEU A 101 16.33 34.95 -6.09
CA LEU A 101 17.44 35.32 -5.24
C LEU A 101 18.47 34.20 -5.15
N GLU A 102 19.74 34.57 -4.99
CA GLU A 102 20.81 33.69 -4.55
C GLU A 102 21.28 34.11 -3.15
N LEU A 103 20.92 33.32 -2.15
CA LEU A 103 21.38 33.45 -0.78
C LEU A 103 22.43 32.37 -0.53
N LYS A 104 23.70 32.77 -0.42
CA LYS A 104 24.79 31.80 -0.26
C LYS A 104 24.77 31.10 1.10
N ASN A 105 24.22 31.76 2.12
CA ASN A 105 24.23 31.29 3.51
C ASN A 105 22.87 30.67 3.92
N THR A 106 22.40 31.03 5.11
CA THR A 106 21.27 30.37 5.79
C THR A 106 20.10 31.32 5.95
N ILE A 107 18.88 30.85 5.73
CA ILE A 107 17.65 31.44 6.28
C ILE A 107 17.40 30.79 7.64
N ARG A 108 17.35 31.59 8.70
CA ARG A 108 16.99 31.16 10.05
C ARG A 108 15.60 31.65 10.40
N ILE A 109 14.77 30.72 10.87
CA ILE A 109 13.40 30.97 11.29
C ILE A 109 13.23 30.25 12.64
N HIS A 110 12.96 31.00 13.70
CA HIS A 110 12.87 30.44 15.05
C HIS A 110 11.69 31.04 15.80
N GLU A 111 10.74 30.19 16.20
CA GLU A 111 9.59 30.59 17.02
C GLU A 111 8.73 31.70 16.38
N ILE A 112 8.55 31.65 15.05
CA ILE A 112 7.76 32.64 14.29
C ILE A 112 6.40 32.06 13.92
N ILE A 113 5.37 32.90 14.00
CA ILE A 113 4.00 32.60 13.57
C ILE A 113 3.72 33.34 12.27
N PHE A 114 3.53 32.59 11.18
CA PHE A 114 3.13 33.11 9.87
C PHE A 114 1.62 32.96 9.70
N ASN A 115 0.90 34.07 9.67
CA ASN A 115 -0.55 34.10 9.49
C ASN A 115 -0.99 34.15 8.02
N ASN A 116 -0.03 34.32 7.10
CA ASN A 116 -0.25 34.44 5.67
C ASN A 116 0.78 33.60 4.91
N ILE A 117 0.70 33.61 3.59
CA ILE A 117 1.44 32.71 2.71
C ILE A 117 2.95 32.99 2.78
N VAL A 118 3.74 31.92 2.82
CA VAL A 118 5.21 31.96 2.70
C VAL A 118 5.64 31.25 1.42
N GLN A 119 6.37 31.96 0.55
CA GLN A 119 6.77 31.42 -0.76
C GLN A 119 8.26 31.59 -1.02
N LEU A 120 8.88 30.53 -1.54
CA LEU A 120 10.22 30.55 -2.13
C LEU A 120 10.07 30.21 -3.61
N LEU A 121 10.37 31.16 -4.48
CA LEU A 121 10.13 31.10 -5.92
C LEU A 121 11.41 31.38 -6.70
N ASP A 122 11.86 30.43 -7.52
CA ASP A 122 13.05 30.61 -8.37
C ASP A 122 14.31 30.99 -7.56
N THR A 123 14.48 30.41 -6.37
CA THR A 123 15.57 30.78 -5.45
C THR A 123 16.70 29.77 -5.47
N LYS A 124 17.93 30.23 -5.21
CA LYS A 124 19.06 29.39 -4.84
C LYS A 124 19.50 29.74 -3.42
N ILE A 125 19.36 28.81 -2.49
CA ILE A 125 19.59 29.05 -1.06
C ILE A 125 20.61 28.04 -0.54
N GLY A 126 21.57 28.50 0.26
CA GLY A 126 22.52 27.62 0.92
C GLY A 126 21.83 26.68 1.89
N LYS A 127 21.16 27.21 2.92
CA LYS A 127 20.46 26.42 3.95
C LYS A 127 19.17 27.11 4.41
N VAL A 128 18.15 26.34 4.76
CA VAL A 128 16.97 26.81 5.49
C VAL A 128 16.87 26.04 6.79
N TYR A 129 16.86 26.75 7.91
CA TYR A 129 16.73 26.21 9.25
C TYR A 129 15.54 26.85 9.93
N CYS A 130 14.45 26.08 10.06
CA CYS A 130 13.18 26.53 10.58
C CYS A 130 12.77 25.66 11.76
N VAL A 131 12.59 26.27 12.93
CA VAL A 131 12.29 25.55 14.18
C VAL A 131 11.18 26.24 14.97
N TYR A 132 10.34 25.44 15.64
CA TYR A 132 9.27 25.91 16.54
C TYR A 132 8.29 26.92 15.90
N SER A 133 8.10 26.83 14.59
CA SER A 133 7.37 27.85 13.83
C SER A 133 5.99 27.35 13.38
N HIS A 134 5.04 28.27 13.28
CA HIS A 134 3.65 27.99 12.93
C HIS A 134 3.31 28.65 11.58
N PHE A 135 2.72 27.90 10.66
CA PHE A 135 2.31 28.36 9.34
C PHE A 135 0.80 28.17 9.18
N PHE A 136 0.03 29.24 9.37
CA PHE A 136 -1.43 29.20 9.29
C PHE A 136 -1.95 29.15 7.86
N ASP A 137 -1.17 29.63 6.89
CA ASP A 137 -1.49 29.58 5.47
C ASP A 137 -0.46 28.76 4.68
N GLU A 138 -0.59 28.76 3.34
CA GLU A 138 0.21 27.91 2.47
C GLU A 138 1.71 28.21 2.53
N VAL A 139 2.51 27.14 2.52
CA VAL A 139 3.96 27.21 2.30
C VAL A 139 4.29 26.62 0.95
N ILE A 140 4.90 27.43 0.08
CA ILE A 140 5.18 27.06 -1.31
C ILE A 140 6.66 27.20 -1.61
N ILE A 141 7.29 26.12 -2.03
CA ILE A 141 8.67 26.09 -2.53
C ILE A 141 8.59 25.67 -4.00
N LYS A 142 8.98 26.56 -4.91
CA LYS A 142 8.83 26.33 -6.34
C LYS A 142 10.10 26.72 -7.08
N THR A 143 10.54 25.82 -7.96
CA THR A 143 11.68 26.05 -8.86
C THR A 143 12.95 26.49 -8.13
N SER A 144 13.10 26.06 -6.87
CA SER A 144 14.18 26.45 -5.99
C SER A 144 15.25 25.37 -5.87
N THR A 145 16.50 25.78 -5.63
CA THR A 145 17.63 24.90 -5.35
C THR A 145 18.18 25.17 -3.96
N PHE A 146 18.39 24.11 -3.18
CA PHE A 146 18.97 24.16 -1.85
C PHE A 146 20.30 23.42 -1.84
N ASP A 147 21.40 24.15 -1.70
CA ASP A 147 22.75 23.60 -1.86
C ASP A 147 23.18 22.73 -0.66
N ASN A 148 22.65 23.00 0.54
CA ASN A 148 22.87 22.23 1.76
C ASN A 148 21.52 21.68 2.30
N ASP A 149 21.10 22.10 3.49
CA ASP A 149 19.95 21.53 4.19
C ASP A 149 18.71 22.42 4.05
N ILE A 150 17.56 21.80 3.86
CA ILE A 150 16.28 22.34 4.31
C ILE A 150 15.79 21.52 5.50
N TYR A 151 15.58 22.21 6.62
CA TYR A 151 15.36 21.61 7.92
C TYR A 151 14.17 22.27 8.61
N PHE A 152 13.12 21.48 8.84
CA PHE A 152 11.96 21.84 9.63
C PHE A 152 11.91 20.95 10.87
N GLU A 153 11.99 21.55 12.05
CA GLU A 153 11.91 20.85 13.35
C GLU A 153 10.87 21.50 14.25
N ASP A 154 10.00 20.68 14.86
CA ASP A 154 8.95 21.16 15.78
C ASP A 154 8.05 22.24 15.15
N CYS A 155 7.81 22.16 13.83
CA CYS A 155 6.97 23.11 13.11
C CYS A 155 5.52 22.61 12.96
N HIS A 156 4.57 23.53 12.88
CA HIS A 156 3.16 23.23 12.61
C HIS A 156 2.66 23.94 11.36
N PHE A 157 2.27 23.17 10.36
CA PHE A 157 1.66 23.64 9.12
C PHE A 157 0.14 23.37 9.17
N TYR A 158 -0.65 24.43 9.28
CA TYR A 158 -2.10 24.34 9.37
C TYR A 158 -2.76 24.23 7.99
N ASN A 159 -2.14 24.80 6.96
CA ASN A 159 -2.59 24.70 5.58
C ASN A 159 -1.59 23.90 4.73
N SER A 160 -1.73 23.94 3.40
CA SER A 160 -0.97 23.08 2.50
C SER A 160 0.53 23.42 2.44
N PHE A 161 1.34 22.37 2.30
CA PHE A 161 2.78 22.47 2.07
C PHE A 161 3.12 21.89 0.69
N LYS A 162 3.69 22.71 -0.19
CA LYS A 162 3.92 22.36 -1.59
C LYS A 162 5.38 22.61 -1.98
N CYS A 163 6.06 21.56 -2.44
CA CYS A 163 7.36 21.63 -3.09
C CYS A 163 7.21 21.22 -4.56
N ILE A 164 7.56 22.10 -5.49
CA ILE A 164 7.34 21.88 -6.94
C ILE A 164 8.63 22.18 -7.71
N SER A 165 9.06 21.25 -8.56
CA SER A 165 10.20 21.43 -9.49
C SER A 165 11.48 21.91 -8.81
N SER A 166 11.71 21.51 -7.56
CA SER A 166 12.82 21.99 -6.73
C SER A 166 13.89 20.91 -6.53
N LYS A 167 15.11 21.35 -6.18
CA LYS A 167 16.27 20.48 -5.96
C LYS A 167 16.77 20.64 -4.54
N PHE A 168 16.95 19.52 -3.84
CA PHE A 168 17.36 19.49 -2.44
C PHE A 168 18.63 18.66 -2.29
N SER A 169 19.70 19.26 -1.78
CA SER A 169 20.88 18.48 -1.36
C SER A 169 20.62 17.71 -0.07
N MET A 170 19.77 18.20 0.83
CA MET A 170 19.29 17.44 1.99
C MET A 170 17.94 17.98 2.44
N PHE A 171 16.98 17.10 2.75
CA PHE A 171 15.61 17.49 3.12
C PHE A 171 15.18 16.79 4.41
N ARG A 172 14.86 17.56 5.46
CA ARG A 172 14.53 16.99 6.78
C ARG A 172 13.29 17.63 7.37
N ILE A 173 12.36 16.78 7.81
CA ILE A 173 11.18 17.13 8.60
C ILE A 173 11.19 16.28 9.86
N ILE A 174 11.26 16.93 11.02
CA ILE A 174 11.40 16.29 12.33
C ILE A 174 10.37 16.86 13.29
N ASN A 175 9.72 16.00 14.08
CA ASN A 175 8.75 16.38 15.13
C ASN A 175 7.67 17.37 14.67
N SER A 176 7.32 17.38 13.38
CA SER A 176 6.46 18.42 12.81
C SER A 176 5.05 17.89 12.53
N ILE A 177 4.07 18.80 12.48
CA ILE A 177 2.66 18.49 12.26
C ILE A 177 2.17 19.18 10.99
N PHE A 178 1.51 18.43 10.12
CA PHE A 178 0.88 18.93 8.90
C PHE A 178 -0.60 18.58 8.93
N ASN A 179 -1.45 19.60 8.94
CA ASN A 179 -2.90 19.41 9.01
C ASN A 179 -3.52 19.12 7.64
N GLU A 180 -3.00 19.77 6.60
CA GLU A 180 -3.53 19.67 5.25
C GLU A 180 -2.60 18.90 4.30
N LYS A 181 -3.05 18.76 3.05
CA LYS A 181 -2.38 17.98 2.00
C LYS A 181 -0.95 18.49 1.76
N ILE A 182 -0.01 17.54 1.64
CA ILE A 182 1.38 17.80 1.25
C ILE A 182 1.65 17.30 -0.16
N ARG A 183 2.37 18.08 -0.96
CA ARG A 183 2.74 17.71 -2.34
C ARG A 183 4.22 17.97 -2.61
N PHE A 184 4.89 16.95 -3.16
CA PHE A 184 6.25 17.02 -3.67
C PHE A 184 6.26 16.68 -5.16
N ASP A 185 5.96 17.64 -6.03
CA ASP A 185 5.84 17.42 -7.48
C ASP A 185 7.15 17.71 -8.23
N ASN A 186 7.57 16.77 -9.09
CA ASN A 186 8.74 16.93 -9.97
C ASN A 186 10.03 17.37 -9.24
N ASN A 187 10.28 16.87 -8.03
CA ASN A 187 11.44 17.27 -7.24
C ASN A 187 12.63 16.33 -7.44
N VAL A 188 13.83 16.85 -7.19
CA VAL A 188 15.06 16.07 -7.16
C VAL A 188 15.70 16.18 -5.77
N PHE A 189 15.72 15.06 -5.06
CA PHE A 189 16.38 14.92 -3.76
C PHE A 189 17.76 14.29 -4.00
N ASN A 190 18.79 15.14 -4.07
CA ASN A 190 20.17 14.75 -4.38
C ASN A 190 20.94 14.19 -3.19
N GLY A 191 20.49 14.48 -1.97
CA GLY A 191 21.05 13.87 -0.78
C GLY A 191 19.96 13.47 0.19
N PHE A 192 20.41 13.08 1.38
CA PHE A 192 19.60 12.46 2.43
C PHE A 192 18.23 13.13 2.65
N THR A 193 17.17 12.32 2.60
CA THR A 193 15.79 12.75 2.88
C THR A 193 15.27 12.06 4.14
N ASN A 194 14.77 12.82 5.10
CA ASN A 194 14.31 12.29 6.39
C ASN A 194 12.97 12.89 6.83
N PHE A 195 12.05 12.01 7.18
CA PHE A 195 10.81 12.32 7.89
C PHE A 195 10.82 11.53 9.20
N SER A 196 10.89 12.22 10.33
CA SER A 196 11.01 11.60 11.66
C SER A 196 9.95 12.13 12.62
N ASN A 197 9.32 11.25 13.41
CA ASN A 197 8.44 11.63 14.52
C ASN A 197 7.35 12.65 14.16
N SER A 198 6.92 12.68 12.90
CA SER A 198 6.04 13.71 12.37
C SER A 198 4.62 13.17 12.15
N ILE A 199 3.64 14.07 12.21
CA ILE A 199 2.22 13.74 12.04
C ILE A 199 1.70 14.39 10.77
N PHE A 200 1.14 13.58 9.88
CA PHE A 200 0.53 13.98 8.62
C PHE A 200 -0.96 13.67 8.69
N ASN A 201 -1.79 14.70 8.91
CA ASN A 201 -3.23 14.51 9.12
C ASN A 201 -4.00 14.27 7.82
N ASN A 202 -3.42 14.69 6.68
CA ASN A 202 -3.98 14.46 5.35
C ASN A 202 -2.97 13.70 4.46
N GLU A 203 -3.34 13.45 3.20
CA GLU A 203 -2.53 12.68 2.27
C GLU A 203 -1.19 13.37 1.95
N VAL A 204 -0.13 12.57 1.84
CA VAL A 204 1.20 12.99 1.39
C VAL A 204 1.47 12.39 0.01
N PHE A 205 1.69 13.27 -0.97
CA PHE A 205 2.00 12.88 -2.34
C PHE A 205 3.45 13.18 -2.66
N PHE A 206 4.20 12.14 -2.96
CA PHE A 206 5.44 12.24 -3.72
C PHE A 206 5.07 12.11 -5.19
N ASN A 207 4.96 13.27 -5.84
CA ASN A 207 4.63 13.47 -7.25
C ASN A 207 3.21 13.04 -7.66
N GLU A 208 2.28 14.00 -7.67
CA GLU A 208 0.90 13.82 -8.16
C GLU A 208 0.79 14.03 -9.68
N SER A 209 1.84 14.56 -10.32
CA SER A 209 1.85 14.89 -11.75
C SER A 209 2.26 13.69 -12.62
N TYR A 210 1.30 13.20 -13.42
CA TYR A 210 1.46 12.06 -14.33
C TYR A 210 2.52 12.23 -15.44
N SER A 211 2.96 13.46 -15.73
CA SER A 211 3.89 13.74 -16.84
C SER A 211 5.33 14.01 -16.41
N SER A 212 5.61 13.97 -15.11
CA SER A 212 6.92 14.30 -14.54
C SER A 212 7.39 13.21 -13.60
N TYR A 213 8.71 13.12 -13.40
CA TYR A 213 9.33 12.17 -12.48
C TYR A 213 9.98 12.92 -11.32
N SER A 214 9.80 12.41 -10.10
CA SER A 214 10.64 12.80 -8.97
C SER A 214 11.78 11.81 -8.79
N ASN A 215 12.95 12.31 -8.38
CA ASN A 215 14.14 11.48 -8.21
C ASN A 215 14.65 11.58 -6.78
N PHE A 216 14.85 10.43 -6.14
CA PHE A 216 15.61 10.30 -4.90
C PHE A 216 16.96 9.67 -5.23
N ASN A 217 18.01 10.47 -5.20
CA ASN A 217 19.37 10.07 -5.55
C ASN A 217 20.22 9.68 -4.34
N ASP A 218 19.63 9.70 -3.15
CA ASP A 218 20.26 9.34 -1.88
C ASP A 218 19.21 8.71 -0.94
N ILE A 219 19.65 8.33 0.25
CA ILE A 219 18.88 7.56 1.23
C ILE A 219 17.61 8.32 1.66
N ILE A 220 16.50 7.60 1.72
CA ILE A 220 15.20 8.06 2.23
C ILE A 220 14.91 7.35 3.55
N ILE A 221 14.60 8.11 4.60
CA ILE A 221 14.14 7.56 5.88
C ILE A 221 12.78 8.17 6.25
N ILE A 222 11.81 7.31 6.51
CA ILE A 222 10.52 7.64 7.12
C ILE A 222 10.39 6.81 8.39
N ASN A 223 10.61 7.42 9.55
CA ASN A 223 10.67 6.70 10.82
C ASN A 223 9.76 7.31 11.88
N CYS A 224 9.09 6.45 12.65
CA CYS A 224 8.22 6.85 13.77
C CYS A 224 7.16 7.91 13.39
N CYS A 225 6.70 7.91 12.14
CA CYS A 225 5.72 8.89 11.66
C CYS A 225 4.28 8.37 11.84
N LYS A 226 3.31 9.28 11.78
CA LYS A 226 1.89 8.96 11.73
C LYS A 226 1.25 9.61 10.51
N PHE A 227 0.75 8.81 9.58
CA PHE A 227 0.00 9.25 8.41
C PHE A 227 -1.47 8.90 8.60
N ASN A 228 -2.36 9.89 8.77
CA ASN A 228 -3.79 9.64 9.03
C ASN A 228 -4.61 9.41 7.76
N ASN A 229 -4.08 9.74 6.58
CA ASN A 229 -4.79 9.55 5.32
C ASN A 229 -3.93 8.87 4.23
N GLY A 230 -2.83 8.24 4.60
CA GLY A 230 -1.97 7.50 3.67
C GLY A 230 -0.87 8.32 3.00
N ILE A 231 -0.07 7.62 2.20
CA ILE A 231 1.12 8.14 1.51
C ILE A 231 1.22 7.51 0.12
N ILE A 232 1.52 8.33 -0.89
CA ILE A 232 1.51 7.93 -2.30
C ILE A 232 2.83 8.33 -2.94
N PHE A 233 3.48 7.37 -3.60
CA PHE A 233 4.67 7.52 -4.42
C PHE A 233 4.30 7.20 -5.86
N GLU A 234 4.37 8.17 -6.76
CA GLU A 234 3.95 7.97 -8.16
C GLU A 234 4.97 8.56 -9.15
N ASN A 235 5.37 7.78 -10.15
CA ASN A 235 6.42 8.16 -11.12
C ASN A 235 7.71 8.61 -10.43
N ILE A 236 8.29 7.73 -9.61
CA ILE A 236 9.47 8.04 -8.79
C ILE A 236 10.61 7.07 -9.11
N ASP A 237 11.81 7.63 -9.22
CA ASP A 237 13.05 6.87 -9.23
C ASP A 237 13.72 6.93 -7.86
N ILE A 238 13.83 5.78 -7.20
CA ILE A 238 14.54 5.58 -5.93
C ILE A 238 15.89 4.93 -6.26
N ASN A 239 16.93 5.76 -6.35
CA ASN A 239 18.26 5.34 -6.82
C ASN A 239 19.14 4.78 -5.69
N GLU A 240 18.81 5.08 -4.43
CA GLU A 240 19.51 4.64 -3.23
C GLU A 240 18.53 3.95 -2.26
N ASP A 241 18.95 3.68 -1.02
CA ASP A 241 18.13 2.91 -0.08
C ASP A 241 16.94 3.71 0.49
N MET A 242 15.78 3.05 0.60
CA MET A 242 14.58 3.59 1.24
C MET A 242 14.21 2.75 2.46
N TYR A 243 14.02 3.41 3.60
CA TYR A 243 13.60 2.78 4.84
C TYR A 243 12.34 3.45 5.37
N ILE A 244 11.27 2.68 5.55
CA ILE A 244 10.06 3.12 6.25
C ILE A 244 9.87 2.20 7.46
N SER A 245 9.98 2.75 8.66
CA SER A 245 10.00 1.94 9.88
C SER A 245 9.19 2.53 11.02
N ASN A 246 8.62 1.65 11.85
CA ASN A 246 7.88 1.99 13.08
C ASN A 246 6.80 3.05 12.84
N THR A 247 6.17 3.03 11.67
CA THR A 247 5.28 4.09 11.18
C THR A 247 3.84 3.58 11.19
N ASN A 248 2.92 4.43 11.65
CA ASN A 248 1.50 4.15 11.63
C ASN A 248 0.87 4.85 10.43
N ILE A 249 0.28 4.09 9.51
CA ILE A 249 -0.32 4.59 8.28
C ILE A 249 -1.78 4.14 8.25
N ILE A 250 -2.68 5.06 8.58
CA ILE A 250 -4.10 4.86 8.39
C ILE A 250 -4.38 4.88 6.88
N ASN A 251 -5.20 3.94 6.41
CA ASN A 251 -5.46 3.66 5.00
C ASN A 251 -4.28 2.97 4.30
N SER A 252 -3.47 3.68 3.52
CA SER A 252 -2.63 3.02 2.53
C SER A 252 -1.27 3.65 2.30
N ILE A 253 -0.31 2.81 1.94
CA ILE A 253 0.92 3.17 1.25
C ILE A 253 0.85 2.63 -0.17
N LYS A 254 1.10 3.50 -1.14
CA LYS A 254 0.96 3.16 -2.56
C LYS A 254 2.21 3.57 -3.31
N PHE A 255 2.72 2.66 -4.13
CA PHE A 255 3.80 2.88 -5.06
C PHE A 255 3.30 2.57 -6.48
N PHE A 256 3.26 3.59 -7.33
CA PHE A 256 2.84 3.50 -8.73
C PHE A 256 3.99 3.90 -9.64
N GLU A 257 4.26 3.08 -10.65
CA GLU A 257 5.26 3.39 -11.69
C GLU A 257 6.61 3.83 -11.08
N THR A 258 6.99 3.15 -10.00
CA THR A 258 8.19 3.48 -9.20
C THR A 258 9.33 2.55 -9.59
N SER A 259 10.51 3.12 -9.82
CA SER A 259 11.73 2.35 -10.04
C SER A 259 12.60 2.28 -8.79
N ILE A 260 13.10 1.09 -8.46
CA ILE A 260 13.94 0.83 -7.29
C ILE A 260 15.29 0.31 -7.78
N CYS A 261 16.37 0.96 -7.39
CA CYS A 261 17.73 0.59 -7.80
C CYS A 261 18.49 -0.23 -6.75
N LYS A 262 18.22 0.00 -5.46
CA LYS A 262 18.87 -0.69 -4.34
C LYS A 262 17.84 -1.33 -3.40
N ASN A 263 17.81 -0.93 -2.13
CA ASN A 263 16.97 -1.56 -1.13
C ASN A 263 15.75 -0.69 -0.80
N MET A 264 14.58 -1.31 -0.69
CA MET A 264 13.37 -0.72 -0.12
C MET A 264 12.92 -1.61 1.03
N GLU A 265 12.95 -1.07 2.25
CA GLU A 265 12.58 -1.81 3.45
C GLU A 265 11.40 -1.15 4.17
N LEU A 266 10.34 -1.93 4.36
CA LEU A 266 9.12 -1.60 5.08
C LEU A 266 9.08 -2.47 6.34
N TYR A 267 9.28 -1.86 7.51
CA TYR A 267 9.50 -2.59 8.76
C TYR A 267 8.59 -2.10 9.91
N ASN A 268 7.94 -3.03 10.62
CA ASN A 268 7.05 -2.69 11.75
C ASN A 268 6.00 -1.63 11.38
N LEU A 269 5.25 -1.86 10.31
CA LEU A 269 4.19 -0.95 9.88
C LEU A 269 2.86 -1.36 10.51
N ASN A 270 2.12 -0.38 11.02
CA ASN A 270 0.69 -0.54 11.30
C ASN A 270 -0.09 0.09 10.15
N ILE A 271 -0.71 -0.73 9.30
CA ILE A 271 -1.29 -0.29 8.03
C ILE A 271 -2.35 -1.24 7.50
N ASP A 272 -3.39 -0.69 6.87
CA ASP A 272 -4.46 -1.47 6.25
C ASP A 272 -4.11 -1.96 4.82
N TYR A 273 -3.56 -1.10 3.95
CA TYR A 273 -3.35 -1.41 2.53
C TYR A 273 -1.92 -1.09 2.08
N ILE A 274 -1.23 -2.07 1.49
CA ILE A 274 0.08 -1.88 0.84
C ILE A 274 -0.06 -2.23 -0.64
N ILE A 275 0.16 -1.25 -1.51
CA ILE A 275 -0.05 -1.41 -2.95
C ILE A 275 1.22 -1.07 -3.71
N PHE A 276 1.71 -2.04 -4.46
CA PHE A 276 2.76 -1.90 -5.45
C PHE A 276 2.17 -2.18 -6.82
N ASN A 277 2.32 -1.23 -7.74
CA ASN A 277 1.76 -1.34 -9.09
C ASN A 277 2.78 -0.81 -10.11
N LYS A 278 3.11 -1.65 -11.11
CA LYS A 278 4.13 -1.37 -12.14
C LYS A 278 5.48 -0.94 -11.55
N ILE A 279 5.92 -1.64 -10.51
CA ILE A 279 7.25 -1.42 -9.92
C ILE A 279 8.32 -1.98 -10.85
N LYS A 280 9.41 -1.23 -11.04
CA LYS A 280 10.57 -1.64 -11.82
C LYS A 280 11.81 -1.80 -10.94
N MET A 281 12.22 -3.03 -10.69
CA MET A 281 13.49 -3.33 -10.03
C MET A 281 14.63 -3.23 -11.06
N LYS A 282 15.57 -2.27 -10.93
CA LYS A 282 16.54 -1.98 -12.02
C LYS A 282 17.64 -3.04 -12.16
N ASN A 283 17.88 -3.87 -11.15
CA ASN A 283 18.94 -4.89 -11.18
C ASN A 283 18.60 -6.10 -10.30
N SER A 284 19.33 -7.20 -10.49
CA SER A 284 19.13 -8.44 -9.72
C SER A 284 19.54 -8.35 -8.25
N SER A 285 20.34 -7.35 -7.89
CA SER A 285 20.67 -7.02 -6.50
C SER A 285 19.61 -6.18 -5.80
N THR A 286 18.61 -5.65 -6.52
CA THR A 286 17.56 -4.82 -5.94
C THR A 286 16.76 -5.65 -4.95
N TYR A 287 16.47 -5.08 -3.79
CA TYR A 287 15.81 -5.77 -2.70
C TYR A 287 14.60 -4.99 -2.23
N LEU A 288 13.45 -5.64 -2.15
CA LEU A 288 12.24 -5.09 -1.54
C LEU A 288 11.85 -6.00 -0.38
N SER A 289 11.73 -5.45 0.82
CA SER A 289 11.40 -6.22 2.00
C SER A 289 10.24 -5.61 2.76
N LEU A 290 9.25 -6.43 3.06
CA LEU A 290 8.20 -6.13 4.04
C LEU A 290 8.43 -7.07 5.22
N ILE A 291 8.48 -6.52 6.43
CA ILE A 291 8.84 -7.28 7.63
C ILE A 291 7.97 -6.86 8.81
N ASN A 292 7.53 -7.84 9.61
CA ASN A 292 6.87 -7.64 10.91
C ASN A 292 5.66 -6.68 10.84
N SER A 293 4.79 -6.87 9.85
CA SER A 293 3.59 -6.06 9.67
C SER A 293 2.39 -7.00 9.61
N ASN A 294 1.49 -6.93 10.58
CA ASN A 294 0.36 -7.85 10.76
C ASN A 294 -0.97 -7.15 10.51
N ASP A 295 -2.03 -7.96 10.35
CA ASP A 295 -3.42 -7.49 10.20
C ASP A 295 -3.65 -6.56 8.99
N ILE A 296 -2.81 -6.67 7.97
CA ILE A 296 -2.94 -5.90 6.73
C ILE A 296 -4.19 -6.38 6.00
N LYS A 297 -5.11 -5.47 5.65
CA LYS A 297 -6.32 -5.81 4.89
C LYS A 297 -5.97 -6.26 3.47
N GLU A 298 -5.03 -5.60 2.81
CA GLU A 298 -4.62 -5.94 1.45
C GLU A 298 -3.12 -5.71 1.20
N LEU A 299 -2.48 -6.69 0.58
CA LEU A 299 -1.13 -6.58 0.03
C LEU A 299 -1.17 -6.89 -1.47
N SER A 300 -0.83 -5.89 -2.28
CA SER A 300 -0.92 -5.97 -3.74
C SER A 300 0.44 -5.75 -4.40
N PHE A 301 0.81 -6.63 -5.31
CA PHE A 301 1.95 -6.57 -6.21
C PHE A 301 1.44 -6.79 -7.65
N VAL A 302 1.00 -5.73 -8.33
CA VAL A 302 0.33 -5.83 -9.63
C VAL A 302 1.22 -5.33 -10.77
N ASP A 303 1.28 -6.10 -11.85
CA ASP A 303 2.04 -5.78 -13.06
C ASP A 303 3.53 -5.48 -12.80
N ILE A 304 4.16 -6.26 -11.90
CA ILE A 304 5.56 -6.07 -11.49
C ILE A 304 6.47 -7.04 -12.22
N ASN A 305 7.57 -6.54 -12.78
CA ASN A 305 8.67 -7.38 -13.25
C ASN A 305 9.72 -7.54 -12.13
N ILE A 306 9.84 -8.75 -11.61
CA ILE A 306 10.70 -9.06 -10.46
C ILE A 306 12.03 -9.59 -10.98
N ASP A 307 12.96 -8.67 -11.23
CA ASP A 307 14.34 -8.98 -11.59
C ASP A 307 15.22 -9.19 -10.33
N GLY A 308 14.85 -8.57 -9.20
CA GLY A 308 15.55 -8.64 -7.91
C GLY A 308 14.89 -9.58 -6.89
N LYS A 309 15.06 -9.30 -5.60
CA LYS A 309 14.49 -10.12 -4.52
C LYS A 309 13.39 -9.38 -3.76
N ILE A 310 12.23 -10.02 -3.62
CA ILE A 310 11.16 -9.60 -2.71
C ILE A 310 11.17 -10.50 -1.48
N ASN A 311 11.23 -9.94 -0.28
CA ASN A 311 11.17 -10.67 0.98
C ASN A 311 9.91 -10.28 1.75
N LEU A 312 9.11 -11.28 2.12
CA LEU A 312 7.88 -11.10 2.87
C LEU A 312 8.01 -11.90 4.17
N GLN A 313 8.34 -11.23 5.28
CA GLN A 313 8.70 -11.91 6.52
C GLN A 313 7.82 -11.52 7.72
N ASN A 314 7.26 -12.52 8.39
CA ASN A 314 6.39 -12.34 9.57
C ASN A 314 5.26 -11.34 9.27
N ILE A 315 4.47 -11.67 8.26
CA ILE A 315 3.35 -10.84 7.78
C ILE A 315 2.09 -11.68 7.74
N GLU A 316 0.98 -11.09 8.14
CA GLU A 316 -0.36 -11.65 7.99
C GLU A 316 -1.24 -10.67 7.21
N VAL A 317 -1.82 -11.12 6.09
CA VAL A 317 -2.68 -10.32 5.20
C VAL A 317 -4.05 -10.99 5.03
N ASN A 318 -5.12 -10.18 5.00
CA ASN A 318 -6.46 -10.66 4.70
C ASN A 318 -6.62 -11.00 3.22
N GLU A 319 -6.19 -10.11 2.32
CA GLU A 319 -6.20 -10.35 0.89
C GLU A 319 -4.82 -10.09 0.27
N ALA A 320 -4.41 -10.96 -0.66
CA ALA A 320 -3.19 -10.78 -1.43
C ALA A 320 -3.47 -10.79 -2.94
N ASP A 321 -2.86 -9.86 -3.67
CA ASP A 321 -2.92 -9.77 -5.13
C ASP A 321 -1.50 -9.74 -5.72
N PHE A 322 -1.27 -10.59 -6.73
CA PHE A 322 -0.03 -10.71 -7.50
C PHE A 322 -0.30 -10.70 -9.01
N LYS A 323 -1.47 -10.23 -9.45
CA LYS A 323 -1.90 -10.27 -10.84
C LYS A 323 -0.91 -9.59 -11.80
N GLY A 324 -0.61 -10.24 -12.91
CA GLY A 324 0.28 -9.68 -13.94
C GLY A 324 1.76 -9.61 -13.53
N SER A 325 2.10 -10.01 -12.30
CA SER A 325 3.48 -10.02 -11.84
C SER A 325 4.23 -11.25 -12.35
N ILE A 326 5.46 -11.01 -12.81
CA ILE A 326 6.33 -12.03 -13.40
C ILE A 326 7.70 -12.01 -12.73
N ILE A 327 8.34 -13.17 -12.63
CA ILE A 327 9.73 -13.27 -12.16
C ILE A 327 10.63 -13.42 -13.36
N ASN A 328 11.57 -12.49 -13.51
CA ASN A 328 12.53 -12.45 -14.60
C ASN A 328 13.96 -12.45 -14.05
N GLY A 329 14.37 -13.60 -13.51
CA GLY A 329 15.69 -13.79 -12.89
C GLY A 329 15.77 -13.45 -11.40
N GLY A 330 14.71 -12.85 -10.84
CA GLY A 330 14.57 -12.56 -9.42
C GLY A 330 13.99 -13.71 -8.59
N LEU A 331 13.54 -13.40 -7.37
CA LEU A 331 12.84 -14.34 -6.49
C LEU A 331 11.90 -13.65 -5.49
N ILE A 332 10.88 -14.37 -5.03
CA ILE A 332 10.11 -14.01 -3.85
C ILE A 332 10.37 -15.01 -2.73
N ASN A 333 10.71 -14.50 -1.55
CA ASN A 333 10.97 -15.29 -0.36
C ASN A 333 9.91 -15.02 0.73
N PRO A 334 8.81 -15.78 0.75
CA PRO A 334 7.84 -15.73 1.84
C PRO A 334 8.35 -16.54 3.06
N VAL A 335 8.48 -15.88 4.21
CA VAL A 335 8.88 -16.50 5.49
C VAL A 335 7.85 -16.14 6.55
N ASN A 336 7.10 -17.11 7.06
CA ASN A 336 5.94 -16.85 7.94
C ASN A 336 4.97 -15.82 7.32
N PHE A 337 4.73 -15.93 6.01
CA PHE A 337 3.77 -15.10 5.30
C PHE A 337 2.41 -15.80 5.26
N LYS A 338 1.45 -15.28 6.02
CA LYS A 338 0.09 -15.81 6.08
C LYS A 338 -0.83 -14.95 5.23
N VAL A 339 -1.60 -15.62 4.38
CA VAL A 339 -2.63 -15.00 3.53
C VAL A 339 -3.97 -15.59 3.94
N ASN A 340 -5.05 -14.83 4.07
CA ASN A 340 -6.38 -15.41 4.31
C ASN A 340 -7.06 -15.76 2.99
N LYS A 341 -7.09 -14.80 2.05
CA LYS A 341 -7.70 -14.93 0.72
C LYS A 341 -6.79 -14.36 -0.37
N PHE A 342 -6.91 -14.86 -1.59
CA PHE A 342 -6.32 -14.22 -2.77
C PHE A 342 -7.37 -13.44 -3.56
N ALA A 343 -6.98 -12.31 -4.13
CA ALA A 343 -7.83 -11.49 -4.99
C ALA A 343 -8.26 -12.24 -6.27
N ASN A 344 -7.41 -13.14 -6.77
CA ASN A 344 -7.65 -13.92 -7.98
C ASN A 344 -6.85 -15.23 -7.99
N ARG A 345 -7.25 -16.15 -8.87
CA ARG A 345 -6.62 -17.46 -9.02
C ARG A 345 -5.14 -17.38 -9.44
N GLU A 346 -4.81 -16.42 -10.32
CA GLU A 346 -3.45 -16.20 -10.82
C GLU A 346 -2.47 -15.91 -9.69
N SER A 347 -2.88 -15.09 -8.72
CA SER A 347 -2.09 -14.76 -7.53
C SER A 347 -1.79 -15.98 -6.65
N ALA A 348 -2.79 -16.83 -6.44
CA ALA A 348 -2.63 -18.07 -5.68
C ALA A 348 -1.68 -19.05 -6.40
N LEU A 349 -1.82 -19.17 -7.73
CA LEU A 349 -0.95 -19.98 -8.58
C LEU A 349 0.50 -19.49 -8.53
N PHE A 350 0.69 -18.17 -8.60
CA PHE A 350 2.00 -17.53 -8.56
C PHE A 350 2.76 -17.87 -7.27
N LEU A 351 2.19 -17.60 -6.09
CA LEU A 351 2.85 -17.94 -4.81
C LEU A 351 3.01 -19.44 -4.60
N LYS A 352 2.07 -20.27 -5.08
CA LYS A 352 2.21 -21.73 -5.05
C LYS A 352 3.47 -22.17 -5.80
N GLN A 353 3.72 -21.63 -6.99
CA GLN A 353 4.91 -21.95 -7.78
C GLN A 353 6.19 -21.48 -7.07
N GLN A 354 6.16 -20.28 -6.46
CA GLN A 354 7.31 -19.78 -5.70
C GLN A 354 7.63 -20.64 -4.48
N ALA A 355 6.61 -21.04 -3.71
CA ALA A 355 6.78 -21.94 -2.59
C ALA A 355 7.37 -23.30 -3.01
N TYR A 356 6.95 -23.86 -4.14
CA TYR A 356 7.57 -25.08 -4.69
C TYR A 356 9.02 -24.87 -5.12
N ALA A 357 9.35 -23.73 -5.73
CA ALA A 357 10.71 -23.44 -6.20
C ALA A 357 11.72 -23.38 -5.04
N VAL A 358 11.28 -22.97 -3.85
CA VAL A 358 12.11 -22.93 -2.62
C VAL A 358 11.95 -24.17 -1.73
N ASN A 359 11.38 -25.27 -2.26
CA ASN A 359 11.10 -26.52 -1.54
C ASN A 359 10.20 -26.39 -0.30
N ASN A 360 9.42 -25.32 -0.19
CA ASN A 360 8.43 -25.14 0.87
C ASN A 360 7.10 -25.81 0.48
N THR A 361 7.06 -27.13 0.64
CA THR A 361 5.90 -27.96 0.27
C THR A 361 4.65 -27.67 1.11
N ILE A 362 4.82 -27.19 2.35
CA ILE A 362 3.71 -26.89 3.25
C ILE A 362 2.93 -25.68 2.73
N ASP A 363 3.62 -24.57 2.47
CA ASP A 363 2.98 -23.33 2.00
C ASP A 363 2.44 -23.50 0.57
N ALA A 364 3.16 -24.24 -0.28
CA ALA A 364 2.69 -24.54 -1.63
C ALA A 364 1.34 -25.28 -1.61
N LEU A 365 1.13 -26.22 -0.68
CA LEU A 365 -0.15 -26.91 -0.53
C LEU A 365 -1.24 -26.02 0.08
N GLN A 366 -0.87 -25.07 0.95
CA GLN A 366 -1.80 -24.05 1.45
C GLN A 366 -2.29 -23.15 0.31
N TYR A 367 -1.37 -22.60 -0.49
CA TYR A 367 -1.71 -21.78 -1.65
C TYR A 367 -2.50 -22.55 -2.71
N LYS A 368 -2.21 -23.85 -2.90
CA LYS A 368 -3.00 -24.72 -3.79
C LYS A 368 -4.46 -24.84 -3.34
N SER A 369 -4.75 -24.95 -2.05
CA SER A 369 -6.15 -25.00 -1.57
C SER A 369 -6.87 -23.70 -1.90
N LYS A 370 -6.21 -22.56 -1.67
CA LYS A 370 -6.78 -21.24 -1.99
C LYS A 370 -6.94 -21.02 -3.49
N GLU A 371 -6.02 -21.53 -4.33
CA GLU A 371 -6.19 -21.51 -5.79
C GLU A 371 -7.48 -22.26 -6.20
N ILE A 372 -7.76 -23.40 -5.58
CA ILE A 372 -8.98 -24.19 -5.84
C ILE A 372 -10.23 -23.42 -5.41
N GLU A 373 -10.18 -22.70 -4.28
CA GLU A 373 -11.27 -21.83 -3.83
C GLU A 373 -11.52 -20.69 -4.83
N CYS A 374 -10.48 -19.98 -5.26
CA CYS A 374 -10.62 -18.97 -6.32
C CYS A 374 -11.20 -19.57 -7.61
N HIS A 375 -10.75 -20.76 -8.01
CA HIS A 375 -11.27 -21.43 -9.21
C HIS A 375 -12.76 -21.78 -9.08
N LYS A 376 -13.21 -22.19 -7.89
CA LYS A 376 -14.63 -22.43 -7.61
C LYS A 376 -15.44 -21.13 -7.78
N ASP A 377 -14.93 -20.00 -7.28
CA ASP A 377 -15.61 -18.71 -7.41
C ASP A 377 -15.70 -18.27 -8.88
N ASP A 378 -14.63 -18.47 -9.66
CA ASP A 378 -14.61 -18.22 -11.13
C ASP A 378 -15.65 -19.06 -11.87
N LEU A 379 -15.79 -20.35 -11.50
CA LEU A 379 -16.79 -21.26 -12.07
C LEU A 379 -18.21 -20.82 -11.73
N ILE A 380 -18.47 -20.40 -10.49
CA ILE A 380 -19.78 -19.88 -10.07
C ILE A 380 -20.14 -18.61 -10.84
N LYS A 381 -19.17 -17.70 -11.03
CA LYS A 381 -19.38 -16.48 -11.82
C LYS A 381 -19.68 -16.81 -13.28
N SER A 382 -18.90 -17.71 -13.89
CA SER A 382 -19.10 -18.18 -15.26
C SER A 382 -20.49 -18.81 -15.46
N ALA A 383 -20.97 -19.61 -14.50
CA ALA A 383 -22.31 -20.19 -14.54
C ALA A 383 -23.41 -19.12 -14.54
N LYS A 384 -23.28 -18.07 -13.72
CA LYS A 384 -24.23 -16.94 -13.69
C LYS A 384 -24.28 -16.22 -15.04
N ASP A 385 -23.13 -15.96 -15.64
CA ASP A 385 -23.03 -15.27 -16.93
C ASP A 385 -23.69 -16.10 -18.05
N ILE A 386 -23.47 -17.41 -18.09
CA ILE A 386 -24.12 -18.32 -19.06
C ILE A 386 -25.64 -18.32 -18.92
N ILE A 387 -26.15 -18.31 -17.69
CA ILE A 387 -27.59 -18.27 -17.43
C ILE A 387 -28.19 -16.98 -17.99
N GLN A 388 -27.57 -15.84 -17.70
CA GLN A 388 -28.06 -14.51 -18.05
C GLN A 388 -27.90 -14.15 -19.53
N ASN A 389 -26.89 -14.70 -20.22
CA ASN A 389 -26.61 -14.34 -21.60
C ASN A 389 -27.67 -14.89 -22.57
N LYS A 390 -28.34 -13.99 -23.32
CA LYS A 390 -29.41 -14.33 -24.27
C LYS A 390 -28.89 -14.96 -25.58
N GLU A 391 -27.61 -14.80 -25.91
CA GLU A 391 -27.03 -15.32 -27.16
C GLU A 391 -26.73 -16.82 -27.12
N TYR A 392 -26.69 -17.43 -25.93
CA TYR A 392 -26.48 -18.86 -25.81
C TYR A 392 -27.74 -19.65 -26.15
N SER A 393 -27.66 -20.51 -27.18
CA SER A 393 -28.66 -21.54 -27.43
C SER A 393 -28.84 -22.47 -26.22
N PHE A 394 -30.07 -22.91 -25.97
CA PHE A 394 -30.45 -23.72 -24.80
C PHE A 394 -29.61 -24.99 -24.64
N SER A 395 -29.31 -25.70 -25.74
CA SER A 395 -28.48 -26.92 -25.70
C SER A 395 -27.03 -26.62 -25.29
N LYS A 396 -26.48 -25.48 -25.73
CA LYS A 396 -25.14 -25.02 -25.36
C LYS A 396 -25.08 -24.63 -23.89
N LYS A 397 -26.13 -23.96 -23.36
CA LYS A 397 -26.23 -23.63 -21.92
C LYS A 397 -26.17 -24.88 -21.05
N ILE A 398 -26.98 -25.90 -21.36
CA ILE A 398 -27.03 -27.15 -20.58
C ILE A 398 -25.66 -27.84 -20.56
N LYS A 399 -25.01 -27.94 -21.73
CA LYS A 399 -23.72 -28.63 -21.85
C LYS A 399 -22.63 -27.96 -21.02
N GLU A 400 -22.51 -26.64 -21.09
CA GLU A 400 -21.50 -25.88 -20.32
C GLU A 400 -21.82 -25.91 -18.82
N LEU A 401 -23.09 -25.73 -18.43
CA LEU A 401 -23.50 -25.81 -17.03
C LEU A 401 -23.25 -27.19 -16.41
N TYR A 402 -23.49 -28.28 -17.16
CA TYR A 402 -23.21 -29.64 -16.67
C TYR A 402 -21.72 -29.82 -16.33
N LYS A 403 -20.83 -29.31 -17.20
CA LYS A 403 -19.39 -29.35 -16.96
C LYS A 403 -19.02 -28.56 -15.71
N ILE A 404 -19.50 -27.32 -15.60
CA ILE A 404 -19.24 -26.44 -14.44
C ILE A 404 -19.74 -27.07 -13.13
N VAL A 405 -20.95 -27.64 -13.13
CA VAL A 405 -21.52 -28.31 -11.95
C VAL A 405 -20.70 -29.54 -11.57
N GLY A 406 -20.23 -30.32 -12.55
CA GLY A 406 -19.33 -31.45 -12.32
C GLY A 406 -18.02 -31.02 -11.65
N ASP A 407 -17.41 -29.93 -12.13
CA ASP A 407 -16.18 -29.38 -11.58
C ASP A 407 -16.39 -28.84 -10.15
N ILE A 408 -17.46 -28.08 -9.91
CA ILE A 408 -17.83 -27.58 -8.56
C ILE A 408 -18.08 -28.76 -7.61
N ALA A 409 -18.81 -29.79 -8.04
CA ALA A 409 -19.08 -30.97 -7.23
C ALA A 409 -17.80 -31.73 -6.87
N SER A 410 -16.86 -31.85 -7.81
CA SER A 410 -15.54 -32.45 -7.57
C SER A 410 -14.74 -31.68 -6.52
N ILE A 411 -14.74 -30.34 -6.60
CA ILE A 411 -14.11 -29.48 -5.59
C ILE A 411 -14.77 -29.67 -4.22
N TYR A 412 -16.10 -29.71 -4.17
CA TYR A 412 -16.84 -29.91 -2.92
C TYR A 412 -16.54 -31.28 -2.30
N LEU A 413 -16.45 -32.32 -3.12
CA LEU A 413 -16.10 -33.67 -2.68
C LEU A 413 -14.67 -33.70 -2.13
N SER A 414 -13.73 -33.01 -2.77
CA SER A 414 -12.34 -32.90 -2.31
C SER A 414 -12.25 -32.18 -0.95
N SER A 415 -12.96 -31.05 -0.79
CA SER A 415 -13.04 -30.32 0.47
C SER A 415 -13.71 -31.14 1.59
N LEU A 416 -14.78 -31.85 1.26
CA LEU A 416 -15.51 -32.73 2.19
C LEU A 416 -14.61 -33.83 2.75
N TYR A 417 -13.86 -34.51 1.89
CA TYR A 417 -13.00 -35.61 2.30
C TYR A 417 -11.76 -35.09 3.04
N SER A 418 -11.00 -34.16 2.48
CA SER A 418 -9.60 -33.96 2.89
C SER A 418 -9.20 -32.50 3.09
N ASP A 419 -10.15 -31.55 3.12
CA ASP A 419 -9.84 -30.11 3.09
C ASP A 419 -8.91 -29.79 1.89
N ASN A 420 -9.28 -30.28 0.70
CA ASN A 420 -8.49 -30.15 -0.53
C ASN A 420 -7.08 -30.79 -0.46
N GLY A 421 -6.98 -31.94 0.22
CA GLY A 421 -5.76 -32.72 0.33
C GLY A 421 -4.84 -32.31 1.49
N GLN A 422 -5.34 -31.55 2.46
CA GLN A 422 -4.57 -31.08 3.61
C GLN A 422 -4.72 -31.95 4.87
N ASN A 423 -5.85 -32.64 5.04
CA ASN A 423 -6.19 -33.35 6.26
C ASN A 423 -6.43 -34.85 6.02
N TRP A 424 -5.42 -35.67 6.29
CA TRP A 424 -5.48 -37.11 6.07
C TRP A 424 -6.41 -37.82 7.06
N ILE A 425 -6.53 -37.33 8.30
CA ILE A 425 -7.41 -37.90 9.32
C ILE A 425 -8.86 -37.72 8.90
N LYS A 426 -9.22 -36.51 8.47
CA LYS A 426 -10.54 -36.22 7.91
C LYS A 426 -10.82 -37.10 6.69
N ALA A 427 -9.84 -37.25 5.79
CA ALA A 427 -9.97 -38.09 4.60
C ALA A 427 -10.29 -39.54 4.95
N LEU A 428 -9.52 -40.12 5.87
CA LEU A 428 -9.72 -41.50 6.33
C LEU A 428 -11.11 -41.67 6.98
N PHE A 429 -11.46 -40.78 7.90
CA PHE A 429 -12.74 -40.82 8.61
C PHE A 429 -13.92 -40.69 7.66
N MET A 430 -13.92 -39.70 6.76
CA MET A 430 -14.98 -39.47 5.79
C MET A 430 -15.12 -40.62 4.81
N THR A 431 -13.99 -41.23 4.41
CA THR A 431 -13.98 -42.43 3.57
C THR A 431 -14.72 -43.58 4.23
N ILE A 432 -14.40 -43.88 5.49
CA ILE A 432 -15.04 -44.96 6.23
C ILE A 432 -16.53 -44.64 6.44
N PHE A 433 -16.85 -43.42 6.90
CA PHE A 433 -18.20 -42.99 7.23
C PHE A 433 -19.15 -43.03 6.02
N ILE A 434 -18.76 -42.43 4.89
CA ILE A 434 -19.57 -42.42 3.67
C ILE A 434 -19.77 -43.84 3.14
N THR A 435 -18.73 -44.68 3.19
CA THR A 435 -18.82 -46.08 2.74
C THR A 435 -19.82 -46.87 3.60
N ILE A 436 -19.84 -46.66 4.92
CA ILE A 436 -20.82 -47.25 5.83
C ILE A 436 -22.25 -46.78 5.51
N ILE A 437 -22.45 -45.49 5.21
CA ILE A 437 -23.76 -44.95 4.81
C ILE A 437 -24.24 -45.62 3.52
N CYS A 438 -23.40 -45.64 2.47
CA CYS A 438 -23.75 -46.27 1.20
C CYS A 438 -24.05 -47.76 1.38
N PHE A 439 -23.24 -48.48 2.17
CA PHE A 439 -23.52 -49.87 2.53
C PHE A 439 -24.89 -50.01 3.20
N THR A 440 -25.20 -49.17 4.19
CA THR A 440 -26.46 -49.23 4.93
C THR A 440 -27.65 -48.99 3.99
N VAL A 441 -27.60 -47.97 3.12
CA VAL A 441 -28.65 -47.70 2.13
C VAL A 441 -28.80 -48.83 1.12
N PHE A 442 -27.68 -49.41 0.66
CA PHE A 442 -27.69 -50.60 -0.21
C PHE A 442 -28.31 -51.82 0.49
N TYR A 443 -28.11 -51.96 1.80
CA TYR A 443 -28.52 -53.14 2.58
C TYR A 443 -29.96 -53.05 3.12
N ILE A 444 -30.55 -51.84 3.28
CA ILE A 444 -31.91 -51.61 3.80
C ILE A 444 -33.05 -52.27 2.97
N PRO A 445 -33.06 -52.20 1.62
CA PRO A 445 -34.15 -52.78 0.83
C PRO A 445 -34.32 -54.28 1.07
N ASP A 446 -33.23 -54.99 1.36
CA ASP A 446 -33.22 -56.43 1.67
C ASP A 446 -33.86 -56.74 3.04
N LEU A 447 -33.79 -55.80 3.99
CA LEU A 447 -34.36 -55.91 5.35
C LEU A 447 -35.89 -55.74 5.38
N THR A 448 -36.47 -54.96 4.46
CA THR A 448 -37.91 -54.60 4.50
C THR A 448 -38.87 -55.69 4.00
N LYS A 449 -38.37 -56.72 3.29
CA LYS A 449 -39.17 -57.90 2.88
C LYS A 449 -38.89 -59.16 3.71
N ALA A 450 -37.86 -59.15 4.55
CA ALA A 450 -37.54 -60.27 5.42
C ALA A 450 -38.15 -60.05 6.80
N ASN A 451 -39.02 -60.96 7.26
CA ASN A 451 -39.55 -61.00 8.63
C ASN A 451 -38.47 -61.39 9.68
N ILE A 452 -37.23 -60.94 9.49
CA ILE A 452 -36.02 -61.46 10.14
C ILE A 452 -35.16 -60.28 10.60
N ILE A 453 -35.68 -59.52 11.56
CA ILE A 453 -34.94 -58.44 12.23
C ILE A 453 -33.84 -59.01 13.16
N ARG A 454 -33.83 -60.31 13.50
CA ARG A 454 -32.95 -60.86 14.57
C ARG A 454 -31.74 -61.69 14.09
N LEU A 455 -31.76 -62.29 12.90
CA LEU A 455 -30.65 -63.11 12.35
C LEU A 455 -29.75 -62.33 11.37
N TYR A 456 -30.24 -61.24 10.77
CA TYR A 456 -29.51 -60.48 9.75
C TYR A 456 -28.43 -59.54 10.34
N TYR A 457 -28.62 -59.03 11.57
CA TYR A 457 -27.57 -58.25 12.27
C TYR A 457 -26.30 -59.05 12.58
N LYS A 458 -26.40 -60.39 12.69
CA LYS A 458 -25.24 -61.25 13.00
C LYS A 458 -24.19 -61.25 11.89
N ASN A 459 -24.60 -60.96 10.65
CA ASN A 459 -23.73 -60.94 9.46
C ASN A 459 -23.49 -59.53 8.91
N LEU A 460 -24.02 -58.47 9.55
CA LEU A 460 -23.90 -57.09 9.06
C LEU A 460 -22.42 -56.68 8.95
N PHE A 461 -21.63 -56.96 9.98
CA PHE A 461 -20.21 -56.59 10.01
C PHE A 461 -19.36 -57.40 9.01
N PRO A 462 -19.45 -58.75 8.93
CA PRO A 462 -18.77 -59.51 7.88
C PRO A 462 -19.11 -59.06 6.45
N GLU A 463 -20.37 -58.75 6.17
CA GLU A 463 -20.79 -58.26 4.85
C GLU A 463 -20.32 -56.82 4.59
N LEU A 464 -20.25 -55.96 5.62
CA LEU A 464 -19.61 -54.64 5.52
C LEU A 464 -18.13 -54.77 5.17
N ILE A 465 -17.40 -55.70 5.80
CA ILE A 465 -15.98 -55.96 5.47
C ILE A 465 -15.81 -56.42 4.02
N LYS A 466 -16.67 -57.33 3.53
CA LYS A 466 -16.68 -57.71 2.10
C LYS A 466 -16.97 -56.53 1.19
N TYR A 467 -17.87 -55.64 1.61
CA TYR A 467 -18.16 -54.41 0.86
C TYR A 467 -16.95 -53.47 0.76
N PHE A 468 -16.08 -53.42 1.77
CA PHE A 468 -14.82 -52.68 1.70
C PHE A 468 -13.80 -53.28 0.71
N ILE A 469 -13.88 -54.57 0.38
CA ILE A 469 -12.96 -55.22 -0.56
C ILE A 469 -13.32 -54.81 -1.99
N PRO A 470 -12.49 -54.02 -2.71
CA PRO A 470 -12.89 -53.41 -3.99
C PRO A 470 -13.27 -54.42 -5.08
N THR A 471 -12.66 -55.61 -5.04
CA THR A 471 -12.81 -56.66 -6.05
C THR A 471 -13.88 -57.70 -5.71
N ASP A 472 -14.46 -57.66 -4.51
CA ASP A 472 -15.54 -58.57 -4.14
C ASP A 472 -16.89 -58.01 -4.61
N TYR A 473 -17.53 -58.74 -5.53
CA TYR A 473 -18.86 -58.46 -6.09
C TYR A 473 -19.93 -59.47 -5.65
N SER A 474 -19.61 -60.36 -4.71
CA SER A 474 -20.53 -61.39 -4.23
C SER A 474 -21.83 -60.80 -3.66
N LEU A 475 -21.73 -59.65 -2.99
CA LEU A 475 -22.85 -58.90 -2.42
C LEU A 475 -23.83 -58.37 -3.47
N ILE A 476 -23.32 -57.74 -4.54
CA ILE A 476 -24.19 -57.21 -5.60
C ILE A 476 -24.83 -58.32 -6.43
N ILE A 477 -24.12 -59.44 -6.65
CA ILE A 477 -24.66 -60.62 -7.33
C ILE A 477 -25.85 -61.20 -6.53
N LYS A 478 -25.69 -61.35 -5.21
CA LYS A 478 -26.77 -61.78 -4.32
C LYS A 478 -27.95 -60.80 -4.34
N TYR A 479 -27.67 -59.49 -4.27
CA TYR A 479 -28.70 -58.45 -4.31
C TYR A 479 -29.49 -58.44 -5.63
N ALA A 480 -28.81 -58.63 -6.77
CA ALA A 480 -29.45 -58.72 -8.08
C ALA A 480 -30.36 -59.96 -8.22
N ALA A 481 -29.97 -61.07 -7.58
CA ALA A 481 -30.75 -62.32 -7.53
C ALA A 481 -31.93 -62.29 -6.54
N SER A 482 -32.08 -61.23 -5.72
CA SER A 482 -33.15 -61.10 -4.72
C SER A 482 -34.56 -61.04 -5.32
N LYS A 483 -35.60 -61.18 -4.49
CA LYS A 483 -37.02 -61.03 -4.88
C LYS A 483 -37.52 -59.57 -4.83
N LEU A 484 -36.61 -58.60 -4.86
CA LEU A 484 -36.96 -57.17 -4.91
C LEU A 484 -37.57 -56.80 -6.27
N ASN A 485 -38.36 -55.73 -6.31
CA ASN A 485 -38.87 -55.21 -7.58
C ASN A 485 -37.70 -54.62 -8.41
N LEU A 486 -37.91 -54.46 -9.72
CA LEU A 486 -36.86 -53.97 -10.62
C LEU A 486 -36.32 -52.59 -10.18
N PHE A 487 -37.20 -51.70 -9.72
CA PHE A 487 -36.83 -50.37 -9.26
C PHE A 487 -35.83 -50.39 -8.08
N PHE A 488 -36.12 -51.14 -7.01
CA PHE A 488 -35.23 -51.27 -5.85
C PHE A 488 -33.93 -52.00 -6.21
N LYS A 489 -33.97 -52.94 -7.16
CA LYS A 489 -32.75 -53.58 -7.68
C LYS A 489 -31.86 -52.56 -8.39
N THR A 490 -32.41 -51.81 -9.33
CA THR A 490 -31.67 -50.79 -10.07
C THR A 490 -31.12 -49.71 -9.15
N PHE A 491 -31.93 -49.23 -8.20
CA PHE A 491 -31.48 -48.25 -7.21
C PHE A 491 -30.36 -48.78 -6.32
N GLY A 492 -30.49 -49.99 -5.76
CA GLY A 492 -29.45 -50.58 -4.91
C GLY A 492 -28.15 -50.86 -5.67
N VAL A 493 -28.23 -51.29 -6.94
CA VAL A 493 -27.05 -51.43 -7.81
C VAL A 493 -26.33 -50.09 -7.98
N LEU A 494 -27.06 -49.00 -8.22
CA LEU A 494 -26.48 -47.65 -8.33
C LEU A 494 -25.79 -47.22 -7.02
N VAL A 495 -26.46 -47.41 -5.87
CA VAL A 495 -25.90 -47.08 -4.55
C VAL A 495 -24.66 -47.93 -4.24
N TYR A 496 -24.66 -49.22 -4.60
CA TYR A 496 -23.53 -50.13 -4.42
C TYR A 496 -22.28 -49.60 -5.13
N PHE A 497 -22.40 -49.30 -6.42
CA PHE A 497 -21.27 -48.79 -7.21
C PHE A 497 -20.86 -47.38 -6.76
N LEU A 498 -21.81 -46.51 -6.42
CA LEU A 498 -21.53 -45.18 -5.88
C LEU A 498 -20.67 -45.27 -4.62
N GLY A 499 -21.02 -46.14 -3.66
CA GLY A 499 -20.24 -46.31 -2.43
C GLY A 499 -18.84 -46.88 -2.70
N LYS A 500 -18.67 -47.81 -3.66
CA LYS A 500 -17.34 -48.30 -4.09
C LYS A 500 -16.50 -47.18 -4.70
N ILE A 501 -17.07 -46.34 -5.56
CA ILE A 501 -16.40 -45.19 -6.18
C ILE A 501 -15.97 -44.18 -5.10
N LEU A 502 -16.88 -43.86 -4.17
CA LEU A 502 -16.62 -42.93 -3.05
C LEU A 502 -15.55 -43.45 -2.09
N PHE A 503 -15.52 -44.76 -1.82
CA PHE A 503 -14.45 -45.39 -1.04
C PHE A 503 -13.09 -45.24 -1.74
N TRP A 504 -13.04 -45.49 -3.05
CA TRP A 504 -11.81 -45.41 -3.83
C TRP A 504 -11.30 -43.97 -3.91
N TYR A 505 -12.20 -43.02 -4.19
CA TYR A 505 -11.90 -41.60 -4.19
C TYR A 505 -11.32 -41.14 -2.84
N GLY A 506 -11.96 -41.51 -1.73
CA GLY A 506 -11.51 -41.15 -0.40
C GLY A 506 -10.15 -41.76 -0.01
N SER A 507 -9.88 -42.98 -0.47
CA SER A 507 -8.57 -43.63 -0.31
C SER A 507 -7.47 -42.85 -1.04
N VAL A 508 -7.73 -42.40 -2.27
CA VAL A 508 -6.81 -41.54 -3.03
C VAL A 508 -6.57 -40.22 -2.31
N GLN A 509 -7.62 -39.58 -1.78
CA GLN A 509 -7.52 -38.34 -1.02
C GLN A 509 -6.66 -38.50 0.25
N THR A 510 -6.81 -39.64 0.94
CA THR A 510 -6.00 -39.99 2.12
C THR A 510 -4.52 -40.09 1.74
N VAL A 511 -4.20 -40.82 0.67
CA VAL A 511 -2.82 -40.94 0.16
C VAL A 511 -2.23 -39.59 -0.26
N GLN A 512 -3.01 -38.77 -0.95
CA GLN A 512 -2.57 -37.43 -1.36
C GLN A 512 -2.25 -36.54 -0.16
N ALA A 513 -3.09 -36.56 0.88
CA ALA A 513 -2.86 -35.82 2.12
C ALA A 513 -1.63 -36.34 2.91
N PHE A 514 -1.38 -37.66 2.91
CA PHE A 514 -0.17 -38.23 3.51
C PHE A 514 1.12 -37.82 2.78
N ARG A 515 1.09 -37.74 1.44
CA ARG A 515 2.26 -37.38 0.63
C ARG A 515 2.81 -35.98 0.94
N LYS A 516 2.02 -35.10 1.59
CA LYS A 516 2.48 -33.80 2.12
C LYS A 516 3.69 -33.96 3.05
N PHE A 517 3.68 -34.95 3.92
CA PHE A 517 4.75 -35.16 4.90
C PHE A 517 5.95 -35.91 4.32
N ALA A 518 5.76 -36.69 3.25
CA ALA A 518 6.82 -37.47 2.62
C ALA A 518 7.70 -36.66 1.65
N LYS A 519 7.21 -35.52 1.13
CA LYS A 519 7.98 -34.64 0.24
C LYS A 519 8.73 -33.51 0.95
N GLY A 520 8.50 -33.33 2.25
CA GLY A 520 9.21 -32.36 3.10
C GLY A 520 10.24 -32.99 4.04
N ALA A 521 10.54 -34.29 3.87
CA ALA A 521 11.50 -35.06 4.65
C ALA A 521 12.75 -35.38 3.82
#